data_AF-B0BFB5-F1
#
_entry.id   AF-B0BFB5-F1
#
_cell.length_a   1.000
_cell.length_b   1.000
_cell.length_c   1.000
_cell.angle_alpha   90.00
_cell.angle_beta   90.00
_cell.angle_gamma   90.00
#
_symmetry.space_group_name_H-M   'P 1'
#
loop_
_entity.id
_entity.type
_entity.pdbx_description
1 polymer ?
#
loop_
_entity_poly.entity_id
_entity_poly.type
_entity_poly.pdbx_seq_one_letter_code
_entity_poly.pdbx_strand_id
1 'polypeptide(L)'
;MSRSRKEEERQEQSARLLSKLRRFDDLDRNWPIKILIQGLRFPIRSEQRLTEYFGCSNSYEISLRDIMNFLITDYEKIPLDLYEVCPAYKQKQIGRKTYSAIVNHLSEQGLGSTFRCEWNMRLKKLIRFMEKGWEYIPDSFRQYEYRA
;
A
#
# COMPACT_ATOMS: atom_id res chain seq x y z
N MET A 1 17.88 24.65 10.21
CA MET A 1 17.30 23.51 10.96
C MET A 1 18.11 22.26 10.68
N SER A 2 18.55 21.51 11.70
CA SER A 2 19.38 20.31 11.51
C SER A 2 18.57 19.16 10.89
N ARG A 3 19.25 18.25 10.18
CA ARG A 3 18.61 17.07 9.56
C ARG A 3 17.96 16.13 10.59
N SER A 4 18.47 16.03 11.83
CA SER A 4 17.89 15.10 12.82
C SER A 4 16.53 15.57 13.33
N ARG A 5 16.36 16.88 13.57
CA ARG A 5 15.10 17.43 14.09
C ARG A 5 13.91 17.21 13.14
N LYS A 6 14.14 17.32 11.83
CA LYS A 6 13.10 17.04 10.82
C LYS A 6 12.71 15.56 10.76
N GLU A 7 13.65 14.66 10.99
CA GLU A 7 13.38 13.21 11.00
C GLU A 7 12.64 12.81 12.27
N GLU A 8 13.02 13.37 13.42
CA GLU A 8 12.32 13.19 14.70
C GLU A 8 10.85 13.64 14.61
N GLU A 9 10.60 14.84 14.06
CA GLU A 9 9.24 15.36 13.86
C GLU A 9 8.42 14.44 12.93
N ARG A 10 9.02 13.94 11.85
CA ARG A 10 8.36 13.01 10.92
C ARG A 10 8.05 11.67 11.58
N GLN A 11 8.97 11.16 12.40
CA GLN A 11 8.78 9.91 13.13
C GLN A 11 7.66 10.03 14.16
N GLU A 12 7.59 11.14 14.89
CA GLU A 12 6.51 11.39 15.85
C GLU A 12 5.15 11.52 15.16
N GLN A 13 5.08 12.26 14.05
CA GLN A 13 3.86 12.39 13.25
C GLN A 13 3.36 11.03 12.74
N SER A 14 4.28 10.20 12.24
CA SER A 14 3.97 8.83 11.84
C SER A 14 3.45 8.01 13.01
N ALA A 15 4.12 8.02 14.16
CA ALA A 15 3.68 7.27 15.34
C ALA A 15 2.27 7.68 15.80
N ARG A 16 1.97 8.98 15.77
CA ARG A 16 0.64 9.53 16.06
C ARG A 16 -0.41 9.12 15.04
N LEU A 17 -0.07 9.02 13.75
CA LEU A 17 -0.99 8.50 12.74
C LEU A 17 -1.25 7.02 12.96
N LEU A 18 -0.21 6.21 13.13
CA LEU A 18 -0.34 4.76 13.30
C LEU A 18 -1.15 4.40 14.55
N SER A 19 -1.02 5.18 15.64
CA SER A 19 -1.87 5.00 16.82
C SER A 19 -3.33 5.32 16.54
N LYS A 20 -3.61 6.37 15.74
CA LYS A 20 -4.98 6.68 15.30
C LYS A 20 -5.56 5.61 14.38
N LEU A 21 -4.79 5.13 13.39
CA LEU A 21 -5.23 4.07 12.48
C LEU A 21 -5.60 2.81 13.26
N ARG A 22 -4.74 2.38 14.21
CA ARG A 22 -5.06 1.24 15.09
C ARG A 22 -6.26 1.47 16.00
N ARG A 23 -6.43 2.71 16.50
CA ARG A 23 -7.52 3.06 17.40
C ARG A 23 -8.87 3.05 16.71
N PHE A 24 -8.94 3.60 15.50
CA PHE A 24 -10.17 3.62 14.71
C PHE A 24 -10.44 2.28 14.03
N ASP A 25 -9.38 1.59 13.60
CA ASP A 25 -9.41 0.31 12.91
C ASP A 25 -10.45 0.24 11.77
N ASP A 26 -10.60 1.35 11.06
CA ASP A 26 -11.57 1.56 10.00
C ASP A 26 -10.82 1.85 8.69
N LEU A 27 -11.04 0.98 7.70
CA LEU A 27 -10.39 1.04 6.40
C LEU A 27 -10.94 2.11 5.48
N ASP A 28 -12.21 2.48 5.67
CA ASP A 28 -12.98 3.38 4.83
C ASP A 28 -12.92 4.82 5.34
N ARG A 29 -12.30 5.02 6.50
CA ARG A 29 -12.06 6.34 7.05
C ARG A 29 -11.11 7.13 6.16
N ASN A 30 -11.58 8.28 5.71
CA ASN A 30 -10.80 9.23 4.93
C ASN A 30 -9.80 10.01 5.78
N TRP A 31 -8.64 10.25 5.20
CA TRP A 31 -7.54 11.04 5.76
C TRP A 31 -6.99 11.95 4.68
N PRO A 32 -6.52 13.16 5.02
CA PRO A 32 -5.82 14.01 4.06
C PRO A 32 -4.65 13.26 3.43
N ILE A 33 -4.56 13.28 2.09
CA ILE A 33 -3.58 12.51 1.31
C ILE A 33 -2.17 12.65 1.87
N LYS A 34 -1.77 13.90 2.10
CA LYS A 34 -0.44 14.22 2.64
C LYS A 34 -0.22 13.59 4.01
N ILE A 35 -1.22 13.63 4.89
CA ILE A 35 -1.11 13.05 6.24
C ILE A 35 -0.98 11.53 6.14
N LEU A 36 -1.83 10.87 5.35
CA LEU A 36 -1.82 9.41 5.25
C LEU A 36 -0.52 8.90 4.62
N ILE A 37 -0.13 9.42 3.46
CA ILE A 37 1.04 8.92 2.74
C ILE A 37 2.33 9.22 3.50
N GLN A 38 2.49 10.44 4.03
CA GLN A 38 3.70 10.79 4.79
C GLN A 38 3.77 10.04 6.13
N GLY A 39 2.62 9.88 6.81
CA GLY A 39 2.56 9.17 8.08
C GLY A 39 2.76 7.67 7.94
N LEU A 40 2.42 7.08 6.79
CA LEU A 40 2.79 5.72 6.43
C LEU A 40 4.28 5.57 6.12
N ARG A 41 5.05 6.65 5.95
CA ARG A 41 6.53 6.64 5.77
C ARG A 41 7.04 5.70 4.69
N PHE A 42 6.39 5.67 3.53
CA PHE A 42 6.89 4.91 2.39
C PHE A 42 8.33 5.32 2.01
N PRO A 43 9.08 4.46 1.30
CA PRO A 43 10.33 4.87 0.65
C PRO A 43 10.11 6.14 -0.18
N ILE A 44 11.09 7.06 -0.19
CA ILE A 44 10.94 8.42 -0.75
C ILE A 44 10.31 8.43 -2.14
N ARG A 45 10.77 7.53 -3.03
CA ARG A 45 10.23 7.42 -4.39
C ARG A 45 8.78 6.96 -4.41
N SER A 46 8.41 6.01 -3.56
CA SER A 46 7.04 5.53 -3.43
C SER A 46 6.11 6.60 -2.85
N GLU A 47 6.56 7.33 -1.82
CA GLU A 47 5.82 8.45 -1.23
C GLU A 47 5.49 9.52 -2.27
N GLN A 48 6.49 9.95 -3.06
CA GLN A 48 6.29 10.94 -4.11
C GLN A 48 5.24 10.49 -5.13
N ARG A 49 5.33 9.24 -5.60
CA ARG A 49 4.42 8.72 -6.64
C ARG A 49 3.00 8.53 -6.13
N LEU A 50 2.84 8.03 -4.91
CA LEU A 50 1.52 7.92 -4.29
C LEU A 50 0.91 9.32 -4.08
N THR A 51 1.71 10.29 -3.65
CA THR A 51 1.24 11.66 -3.43
C THR A 51 0.79 12.31 -4.73
N GLU A 52 1.54 12.15 -5.81
CA GLU A 52 1.16 12.64 -7.15
C GLU A 52 -0.12 11.95 -7.64
N TYR A 53 -0.18 10.62 -7.58
CA TYR A 53 -1.33 9.85 -8.07
C TYR A 53 -2.63 10.25 -7.39
N PHE A 54 -2.65 10.24 -6.05
CA PHE A 54 -3.85 10.59 -5.30
C PHE A 54 -4.12 12.09 -5.29
N GLY A 55 -3.08 12.92 -5.38
CA GLY A 55 -3.20 14.39 -5.40
C GLY A 55 -3.82 14.93 -6.69
N CYS A 56 -3.84 14.16 -7.78
CA CYS A 56 -4.57 14.51 -9.01
C CYS A 56 -6.07 14.20 -8.96
N SER A 57 -6.57 13.58 -7.90
CA SER A 57 -8.01 13.31 -7.75
C SER A 57 -8.76 14.53 -7.21
N ASN A 58 -10.07 14.65 -7.50
CA ASN A 58 -10.92 15.74 -6.98
C ASN A 58 -11.13 15.66 -5.45
N SER A 59 -10.63 14.62 -4.79
CA SER A 59 -10.65 14.46 -3.35
C SER A 59 -9.27 14.75 -2.77
N TYR A 60 -9.21 15.62 -1.77
CA TYR A 60 -7.98 15.85 -1.00
C TYR A 60 -7.74 14.80 0.10
N GLU A 61 -8.66 13.83 0.20
CA GLU A 61 -8.64 12.77 1.20
C GLU A 61 -8.76 11.40 0.55
N ILE A 62 -8.11 10.42 1.17
CA ILE A 62 -8.12 9.02 0.78
C ILE A 62 -8.18 8.13 2.02
N SER A 63 -8.63 6.91 1.83
CA SER A 63 -8.72 5.88 2.86
C SER A 63 -7.59 4.84 2.72
N LEU A 64 -7.46 3.96 3.72
CA LEU A 64 -6.56 2.81 3.59
C LEU A 64 -7.08 1.86 2.49
N ARG A 65 -8.40 1.73 2.34
CA ARG A 65 -9.01 0.93 1.28
C ARG A 65 -8.61 1.44 -0.11
N ASP A 66 -8.50 2.74 -0.32
CA ASP A 66 -8.07 3.31 -1.59
C ASP A 66 -6.62 2.92 -1.94
N ILE A 67 -5.71 2.98 -0.97
CA ILE A 67 -4.33 2.50 -1.13
C ILE A 67 -4.33 1.00 -1.44
N MET A 68 -5.15 0.22 -0.75
CA MET A 68 -5.27 -1.21 -0.97
C MET A 68 -5.83 -1.53 -2.37
N ASN A 69 -6.83 -0.79 -2.86
CA ASN A 69 -7.42 -0.96 -4.19
C ASN A 69 -6.44 -0.58 -5.31
N PHE A 70 -5.63 0.46 -5.07
CA PHE A 70 -4.59 0.90 -5.98
C PHE A 70 -3.51 -0.18 -6.17
N LEU A 71 -3.13 -0.86 -5.09
CA LEU A 71 -2.08 -1.88 -5.11
C LEU A 71 -2.63 -3.26 -5.49
N ILE A 72 -3.70 -3.68 -4.84
CA ILE A 72 -4.31 -5.00 -4.99
C ILE A 72 -5.79 -4.84 -5.34
N THR A 73 -6.06 -4.87 -6.64
CA THR A 73 -7.42 -4.87 -7.18
C THR A 73 -8.10 -6.22 -6.99
N ASP A 74 -9.43 -6.24 -7.01
CA ASP A 74 -10.22 -7.47 -6.94
C ASP A 74 -10.08 -8.30 -8.23
N TYR A 75 -9.05 -9.16 -8.27
CA TYR A 75 -8.68 -9.94 -9.46
C TYR A 75 -9.67 -11.05 -9.82
N GLU A 76 -10.57 -11.42 -8.90
CA GLU A 76 -11.61 -12.44 -9.18
C GLU A 76 -12.60 -12.00 -10.25
N LYS A 77 -12.66 -10.69 -10.55
CA LYS A 77 -13.57 -10.10 -11.53
C LYS A 77 -12.95 -9.84 -12.89
N ILE A 78 -11.64 -10.11 -13.09
CA ILE A 78 -10.94 -9.67 -14.30
C ILE A 78 -10.09 -10.79 -14.91
N PRO A 79 -10.34 -11.20 -16.17
CA PRO A 79 -9.60 -12.26 -16.85
C PRO A 79 -8.31 -11.76 -17.53
N LEU A 80 -7.62 -10.76 -16.96
CA LEU A 80 -6.48 -10.08 -17.58
C LEU A 80 -5.22 -10.12 -16.70
N ASP A 81 -4.05 -9.94 -17.32
CA ASP A 81 -2.74 -9.90 -16.65
C ASP A 81 -2.74 -8.84 -15.52
N LEU A 82 -2.13 -9.16 -14.37
CA LEU A 82 -1.95 -8.27 -13.21
C LEU A 82 -1.41 -6.89 -13.64
N TYR A 83 -0.49 -6.85 -14.61
CA TYR A 83 0.08 -5.61 -15.11
C TYR A 83 -0.93 -4.73 -15.85
N GLU A 84 -1.95 -5.31 -16.45
CA GLU A 84 -2.99 -4.60 -17.20
C GLU A 84 -4.14 -4.11 -16.31
N VAL A 85 -4.34 -4.75 -15.15
CA VAL A 85 -5.51 -4.48 -14.29
C VAL A 85 -5.17 -3.66 -13.07
N CYS A 86 -3.98 -3.85 -12.49
CA CYS A 86 -3.57 -3.16 -11.27
C CYS A 86 -3.27 -1.67 -11.55
N PRO A 87 -3.99 -0.72 -10.91
CA PRO A 87 -3.76 0.70 -11.09
C PRO A 87 -2.31 1.13 -10.83
N ALA A 88 -1.63 0.48 -9.87
CA ALA A 88 -0.24 0.76 -9.57
C ALA A 88 0.69 0.51 -10.77
N TYR A 89 0.50 -0.58 -11.52
CA TYR A 89 1.34 -0.88 -12.69
C TYR A 89 1.07 0.03 -13.90
N LYS A 90 -0.09 0.69 -13.94
CA LYS A 90 -0.41 1.72 -14.95
C LYS A 90 0.32 3.05 -14.69
N GLN A 91 0.82 3.27 -13.48
CA GLN A 91 1.54 4.50 -13.16
C GLN A 91 2.96 4.43 -13.70
N LYS A 92 3.34 5.44 -14.48
CA LYS A 92 4.74 5.62 -14.91
C LYS A 92 5.63 5.60 -13.66
N GLN A 93 6.70 4.82 -13.70
CA GLN A 93 7.72 4.66 -12.64
C GLN A 93 7.36 3.75 -11.45
N ILE A 94 6.18 3.13 -11.41
CA ILE A 94 5.91 2.02 -10.50
C ILE A 94 6.19 0.71 -11.23
N GLY A 95 7.47 0.32 -11.24
CA GLY A 95 7.90 -1.00 -11.70
C GLY A 95 7.78 -2.07 -10.61
N ARG A 96 8.06 -3.34 -10.97
CA ARG A 96 8.01 -4.51 -10.07
C ARG A 96 8.71 -4.30 -8.71
N LYS A 97 9.89 -3.66 -8.73
CA LYS A 97 10.68 -3.38 -7.51
C LYS A 97 9.98 -2.35 -6.61
N THR A 98 9.54 -1.23 -7.17
CA THR A 98 8.82 -0.19 -6.42
C THR A 98 7.52 -0.73 -5.84
N TYR A 99 6.75 -1.48 -6.65
CA TYR A 99 5.52 -2.13 -6.21
C TYR A 99 5.77 -3.08 -5.03
N SER A 100 6.75 -3.99 -5.15
CA SER A 100 7.09 -4.93 -4.06
C SER A 100 7.55 -4.22 -2.80
N ALA A 101 8.31 -3.12 -2.93
CA ALA A 101 8.74 -2.33 -1.79
C ALA A 101 7.55 -1.68 -1.06
N ILE A 102 6.54 -1.18 -1.79
CA ILE A 102 5.31 -0.63 -1.18
C ILE A 102 4.53 -1.73 -0.45
N VAL A 103 4.34 -2.89 -1.10
CA VAL A 103 3.63 -4.02 -0.50
C VAL A 103 4.31 -4.49 0.77
N ASN A 104 5.63 -4.71 0.74
CA ASN A 104 6.40 -5.15 1.92
C ASN A 104 6.30 -4.14 3.06
N HIS A 105 6.46 -2.86 2.74
CA HIS A 105 6.36 -1.79 3.71
C HIS A 105 5.01 -1.75 4.42
N LEU A 106 3.90 -1.98 3.70
CA LEU A 106 2.56 -2.05 4.31
C LEU A 106 2.35 -3.33 5.11
N SER A 107 2.82 -4.47 4.60
CA SER A 107 2.71 -5.77 5.27
C SER A 107 3.41 -5.82 6.62
N GLU A 108 4.48 -5.05 6.78
CA GLU A 108 5.27 -4.97 8.02
C GLU A 108 4.71 -3.93 9.00
N GLN A 109 3.78 -3.07 8.58
CA GLN A 109 3.23 -2.04 9.43
C GLN A 109 2.10 -2.53 10.33
N GLY A 110 2.15 -2.13 11.60
CA GLY A 110 1.06 -2.31 12.55
C GLY A 110 -0.08 -1.31 12.34
N LEU A 111 -0.86 -1.46 11.27
CA LEU A 111 -1.94 -0.52 10.88
C LEU A 111 -3.30 -0.76 11.54
N GLY A 112 -3.51 -1.95 12.10
CA GLY A 112 -4.80 -2.35 12.68
C GLY A 112 -5.09 -3.81 12.44
N SER A 113 -6.14 -4.32 13.08
CA SER A 113 -6.57 -5.72 12.92
C SER A 113 -7.41 -5.88 11.65
N THR A 114 -8.29 -4.92 11.37
CA THR A 114 -9.14 -4.88 10.19
C THR A 114 -8.29 -4.75 8.93
N PHE A 115 -7.30 -3.84 8.93
CA PHE A 115 -6.33 -3.75 7.85
C PHE A 115 -5.61 -5.07 7.61
N ARG A 116 -5.06 -5.68 8.66
CA ARG A 116 -4.29 -6.93 8.54
C ARG A 116 -5.14 -8.06 7.95
N CYS A 117 -6.39 -8.20 8.41
CA CYS A 117 -7.30 -9.23 7.94
C CYS A 117 -7.56 -9.09 6.43
N GLU A 118 -7.95 -7.89 6.00
CA GLU A 118 -8.28 -7.65 4.60
C GLU A 118 -7.02 -7.66 3.71
N TRP A 119 -5.91 -7.09 4.17
CA TRP A 119 -4.63 -7.09 3.46
C TRP A 119 -4.13 -8.50 3.21
N ASN A 120 -4.15 -9.37 4.21
CA ASN A 120 -3.75 -10.77 4.05
C ASN A 120 -4.68 -11.51 3.09
N MET A 121 -5.99 -11.28 3.15
CA MET A 121 -6.93 -11.86 2.19
C MET A 121 -6.61 -11.43 0.75
N ARG A 122 -6.30 -10.14 0.54
CA ARG A 122 -5.92 -9.60 -0.76
C ARG A 122 -4.58 -10.16 -1.26
N LEU A 123 -3.58 -10.28 -0.39
CA LEU A 123 -2.30 -10.91 -0.72
C LEU A 123 -2.48 -12.37 -1.13
N LYS A 124 -3.33 -13.15 -0.43
CA LYS A 124 -3.67 -14.53 -0.83
C LYS A 124 -4.23 -14.60 -2.25
N LYS A 125 -5.17 -13.72 -2.57
CA LYS A 125 -5.75 -13.65 -3.92
C LYS A 125 -4.70 -13.29 -4.96
N LEU A 126 -3.81 -12.34 -4.66
CA LEU A 126 -2.70 -11.95 -5.53
C LEU A 126 -1.75 -13.12 -5.83
N ILE A 127 -1.36 -13.88 -4.80
CA ILE A 127 -0.46 -15.04 -4.95
C ILE A 127 -1.11 -16.11 -5.83
N ARG A 128 -2.35 -16.49 -5.53
CA ARG A 128 -3.10 -17.47 -6.34
C ARG A 128 -3.24 -17.02 -7.79
N PHE A 129 -3.41 -15.72 -8.02
CA PHE A 129 -3.43 -15.16 -9.37
C PHE A 129 -2.07 -15.33 -10.05
N MET A 130 -0.96 -15.01 -9.39
CA MET A 130 0.39 -15.19 -9.93
C MET A 130 0.70 -16.66 -10.25
N GLU A 131 0.32 -17.59 -9.37
CA GLU A 131 0.49 -19.03 -9.60
C GLU A 131 -0.27 -19.52 -10.83
N LYS A 132 -1.54 -19.12 -10.96
CA LYS A 132 -2.40 -19.57 -12.06
C LYS A 132 -2.09 -18.88 -13.38
N GLY A 133 -1.79 -17.58 -13.33
CA GLY A 133 -1.65 -16.74 -14.52
C GLY A 133 -0.24 -16.70 -15.09
N TRP A 134 0.79 -16.77 -14.24
CA TRP A 134 2.18 -16.66 -14.66
C TRP A 134 3.00 -17.93 -14.46
N GLU A 135 2.41 -18.97 -13.86
CA GLU A 135 3.09 -20.23 -13.49
C GLU A 135 4.34 -20.01 -12.60
N TYR A 136 4.47 -18.80 -12.01
CA TYR A 136 5.62 -18.39 -11.21
C TYR A 136 5.24 -17.24 -10.25
N ILE A 137 5.72 -17.32 -9.01
CA ILE A 137 5.63 -16.25 -8.02
C ILE A 137 7.00 -15.55 -7.93
N PRO A 138 7.08 -14.22 -8.15
CA PRO A 138 8.31 -13.47 -7.95
C PRO A 138 8.87 -13.63 -6.54
N ASP A 139 10.19 -13.72 -6.40
CA ASP A 139 10.85 -13.97 -5.11
C ASP A 139 10.47 -12.95 -4.03
N SER A 140 10.16 -11.70 -4.42
CA SER A 140 9.69 -10.66 -3.50
C SER A 140 8.31 -10.94 -2.88
N PHE A 141 7.54 -11.86 -3.44
CA PHE A 141 6.22 -12.29 -2.98
C PHE A 141 6.20 -13.69 -2.34
N ARG A 142 7.23 -14.52 -2.54
CA ARG A 142 7.31 -15.87 -1.95
C ARG A 142 7.11 -15.89 -0.44
N GLN A 143 7.55 -14.86 0.27
CA GLN A 143 7.37 -14.74 1.73
C GLN A 143 5.90 -14.70 2.18
N TYR A 144 4.97 -14.42 1.25
CA TYR A 144 3.55 -14.38 1.54
C TYR A 144 2.84 -15.70 1.24
N GLU A 145 3.51 -16.68 0.59
CA GLU A 145 2.96 -18.02 0.32
C GLU A 145 2.56 -18.72 1.63
N TYR A 146 3.37 -18.58 2.67
CA TYR A 146 3.21 -19.26 3.96
C TYR A 146 2.61 -18.38 5.07
N ARG A 147 2.49 -17.07 4.84
CA ARG A 147 1.77 -16.15 5.74
C ARG A 147 0.25 -16.18 5.49
N ALA A 148 -0.15 -16.99 4.52
CA ALA A 148 -1.51 -17.20 4.09
C ALA A 148 -2.24 -18.22 4.98
#